data_AF-A0A3D5W4S1-F1
#
_entry.id   AF-A0A3D5W4S1-F1
#
_cell.length_a   1.000
_cell.length_b   1.000
_cell.length_c   1.000
_cell.angle_alpha   90.00
_cell.angle_beta   90.00
_cell.angle_gamma   90.00
#
_symmetry.space_group_name_H-M   'P 1'
#
loop_
_entity.id
_entity.type
_entity.pdbx_description
1 polymer ?
#
loop_
_entity_poly.entity_id
_entity_poly.type
_entity_poly.pdbx_seq_one_letter_code
_entity_poly.pdbx_strand_id
1 'polypeptide(L)' 'WASYNAGPNRIRRLRSLANERGFDPNRWFGNVEVIAAEKIGRETVDYVRNINKYFVAYKMYFNAQRL' A
#
# COMPACT_ATOMS: atom_id res chain seq x y z
N TRP A 1 -0.88 5.93 -1.21
CA TRP A 1 -0.94 5.79 -2.68
C TRP A 1 -2.11 4.94 -3.17
N ALA A 2 -2.49 3.86 -2.46
CA ALA A 2 -3.58 2.97 -2.86
C ALA A 2 -4.91 3.66 -3.20
N SER A 3 -5.32 4.68 -2.42
CA SER A 3 -6.58 5.41 -2.65
C SER A 3 -6.63 6.16 -3.98
N TYR A 4 -5.49 6.44 -4.60
CA TYR A 4 -5.43 7.10 -5.90
C TYR A 4 -5.83 6.15 -7.04
N ASN A 5 -5.37 4.89 -6.99
CA ASN A 5 -5.74 3.86 -7.98
C ASN A 5 -7.09 3.22 -7.66
N ALA A 6 -7.36 2.86 -6.40
CA ALA A 6 -8.54 2.09 -6.01
C ALA A 6 -9.71 2.94 -5.49
N GLY A 7 -9.51 4.24 -5.30
CA GLY A 7 -10.50 5.16 -4.73
C GLY A 7 -10.53 5.15 -3.18
N PRO A 8 -10.72 6.30 -2.52
CA PRO A 8 -10.62 6.42 -1.07
C PRO A 8 -11.72 5.65 -0.31
N ASN A 9 -12.94 5.60 -0.85
CA ASN A 9 -14.05 4.87 -0.23
C ASN A 9 -13.78 3.36 -0.18
N ARG A 10 -13.19 2.80 -1.24
CA ARG A 10 -12.82 1.38 -1.31
C ARG A 10 -11.70 1.05 -0.33
N ILE A 11 -10.65 1.89 -0.27
CA ILE A 11 -9.58 1.72 0.72
C ILE A 11 -10.11 1.79 2.16
N ARG A 12 -11.05 2.69 2.46
CA ARG A 12 -11.66 2.77 3.79
C ARG A 12 -12.34 1.45 4.18
N ARG A 13 -13.07 0.81 3.26
CA ARG A 13 -13.70 -0.51 3.49
C ARG A 13 -12.67 -1.61 3.70
N LEU A 14 -11.61 -1.62 2.89
CA LEU A 14 -10.51 -2.60 3.04
C LEU A 14 -9.79 -2.44 4.38
N ARG A 15 -9.63 -1.21 4.88
CA ARG A 15 -9.09 -0.95 6.23
C ARG A 15 -10.00 -1.48 7.34
N SER A 16 -11.32 -1.28 7.24
CA SER A 16 -12.29 -1.87 8.19
C SER A 16 -12.14 -3.38 8.24
N LEU A 17 -12.12 -4.02 7.07
CA LEU A 17 -12.00 -5.47 6.96
C LEU A 17 -10.63 -5.99 7.42
N ALA A 18 -9.55 -5.23 7.21
CA ALA A 18 -8.24 -5.55 7.77
C ALA A 18 -8.29 -5.59 9.30
N ASN A 19 -8.89 -4.58 9.92
CA ASN A 19 -9.06 -4.51 11.37
C ASN A 19 -9.93 -5.65 11.91
N GLU A 20 -11.05 -5.95 11.25
CA GLU A 20 -11.94 -7.07 11.60
C GLU A 20 -11.22 -8.43 11.56
N ARG A 21 -10.17 -8.56 10.74
CA ARG A 21 -9.39 -9.79 10.58
C ARG A 21 -8.06 -9.78 11.36
N GLY A 22 -7.86 -8.83 12.26
CA GLY A 22 -6.68 -8.75 13.12
C GLY A 22 -5.42 -8.20 12.43
N PHE A 23 -5.54 -7.64 11.23
CA PHE A 23 -4.47 -6.88 10.59
C PHE A 23 -4.50 -5.42 11.04
N ASP A 24 -3.36 -4.74 10.97
CA ASP A 24 -3.28 -3.31 11.25
C ASP A 24 -3.88 -2.48 10.10
N PRO A 25 -5.00 -1.75 10.32
CA PRO A 25 -5.65 -0.98 9.27
C PRO A 25 -4.85 0.25 8.83
N ASN A 26 -3.79 0.63 9.54
CA ASN A 26 -2.95 1.79 9.24
C ASN A 26 -1.64 1.41 8.55
N ARG A 27 -1.35 0.12 8.42
CA ARG A 27 -0.20 -0.39 7.69
C ARG A 27 -0.64 -0.98 6.37
N TRP A 28 0.05 -0.62 5.29
CA TRP A 28 -0.25 -1.18 3.99
C TRP A 28 0.33 -2.59 3.84
N PHE A 29 1.67 -2.69 3.77
CA PHE A 29 2.37 -3.94 3.47
C PHE A 29 2.12 -4.99 4.56
N GLY A 30 1.78 -6.21 4.10
CA GLY A 30 1.46 -7.35 4.97
C GLY A 30 0.21 -7.19 5.84
N ASN A 31 -0.58 -6.12 5.64
CA ASN A 31 -1.80 -5.86 6.42
C ASN A 31 -2.96 -5.54 5.46
N VAL A 32 -3.25 -4.26 5.19
CA VAL A 32 -4.30 -3.87 4.23
C VAL A 32 -4.03 -4.43 2.82
N GLU A 33 -2.75 -4.64 2.45
CA GLU A 33 -2.34 -5.30 1.20
C GLU A 33 -2.92 -6.72 1.06
N VAL A 34 -3.00 -7.50 2.15
CA VAL A 34 -3.55 -8.87 2.13
C VAL A 34 -5.02 -8.84 1.74
N ILE A 35 -5.78 -7.94 2.36
CA ILE A 35 -7.20 -7.78 2.08
C ILE A 35 -7.43 -7.21 0.67
N ALA A 36 -6.59 -6.28 0.24
CA ALA A 36 -6.65 -5.74 -1.12
C ALA A 36 -6.41 -6.85 -2.17
N ALA A 37 -5.38 -7.67 -1.99
CA ALA A 37 -5.09 -8.79 -2.87
C ALA A 37 -6.26 -9.77 -2.98
N GLU A 38 -6.89 -10.08 -1.84
CA GLU A 38 -8.06 -10.99 -1.80
C GLU A 38 -9.31 -10.38 -2.44
N LYS A 39 -9.64 -9.12 -2.14
CA LYS A 39 -10.95 -8.54 -2.48
C LYS A 39 -10.99 -7.83 -3.82
N ILE A 40 -9.88 -7.25 -4.26
CA ILE A 40 -9.84 -6.40 -5.45
C ILE A 40 -8.74 -6.82 -6.44
N GLY A 41 -7.95 -7.85 -6.11
CA GLY A 41 -6.95 -8.43 -6.99
C GLY A 41 -5.59 -7.72 -6.95
N ARG A 42 -4.73 -8.07 -7.91
CA ARG A 42 -3.31 -7.68 -7.91
C ARG A 42 -3.04 -6.26 -8.39
N GLU A 43 -3.89 -5.67 -9.21
CA GLU A 43 -3.61 -4.38 -9.86
C GLU A 43 -3.25 -3.28 -8.86
N THR A 44 -4.07 -3.07 -7.83
CA THR A 44 -3.79 -2.06 -6.79
C THR A 44 -2.56 -2.40 -5.96
N VAL A 45 -2.32 -3.68 -5.68
CA VAL A 45 -1.14 -4.14 -4.93
C VAL A 45 0.13 -3.83 -5.73
N ASP A 46 0.14 -4.17 -7.02
CA ASP A 46 1.26 -3.94 -7.92
C ASP A 46 1.48 -2.44 -8.15
N TYR A 47 0.40 -1.66 -8.30
CA TYR A 47 0.47 -0.20 -8.37
C TYR A 47 1.20 0.39 -7.15
N VAL A 48 0.80 -0.01 -5.93
CA VAL A 48 1.41 0.50 -4.70
C VAL A 48 2.86 0.04 -4.56
N ARG A 49 3.16 -1.22 -4.89
CA ARG A 49 4.52 -1.77 -4.87
C ARG A 49 5.43 -1.05 -5.87
N ASN A 50 4.92 -0.75 -7.07
CA ASN A 50 5.65 -0.02 -8.10
C ASN A 50 5.95 1.43 -7.70
N ILE A 51 5.05 2.12 -7.00
CA ILE A 51 5.37 3.46 -6.47
C ILE A 51 6.39 3.35 -5.33
N ASN A 52 6.24 2.37 -4.44
CA ASN A 52 7.13 2.19 -3.30
C ASN A 52 8.58 1.96 -3.72
N LYS A 53 8.83 1.08 -4.71
CA LYS A 53 10.18 0.80 -5.19
C LYS A 53 10.89 2.06 -5.67
N TYR A 54 10.21 2.94 -6.40
CA TYR A 54 10.81 4.19 -6.87
C TYR A 54 11.02 5.16 -5.71
N PHE A 55 10.05 5.31 -4.81
CA PHE A 55 10.20 6.15 -3.62
C PHE A 55 11.43 5.76 -2.79
N VAL A 56 11.60 4.46 -2.51
CA VAL A 56 12.75 3.95 -1.77
C VAL A 56 14.05 4.17 -2.54
N ALA A 57 14.08 3.85 -3.83
CA ALA A 57 15.28 4.05 -4.66
C ALA A 57 15.74 5.52 -4.68
N TYR A 58 14.83 6.47 -4.91
CA TYR A 58 15.16 7.89 -4.89
C TYR A 58 15.58 8.37 -3.50
N LYS A 59 14.88 7.93 -2.45
CA LYS A 59 15.27 8.25 -1.07
C LYS A 59 16.70 7.77 -0.77
N MET A 60 17.04 6.55 -1.20
CA MET A 60 18.39 6.00 -1.04
C MET A 60 19.43 6.79 -1.85
N TYR A 61 19.13 7.13 -3.11
CA TYR A 61 20.00 7.94 -3.96
C TYR A 61 20.33 9.29 -3.32
N PHE A 62 19.31 10.06 -2.91
CA PHE A 62 19.54 11.38 -2.32
C PHE A 62 20.19 11.31 -0.94
N ASN A 63 19.95 10.26 -0.16
CA ASN A 63 20.66 10.04 1.09
C ASN A 63 22.15 9.76 0.84
N ALA A 64 22.50 8.99 -0.20
CA ALA A 64 23.88 8.71 -0.57
C ALA A 64 24.62 9.93 -1.14
N GLN A 65 23.91 10.85 -1.80
CA GLN A 65 24.45 12.12 -2.32
C GLN A 65 24.65 13.19 -1.23
N ARG A 66 24.14 12.98 -0.01
CA ARG A 66 24.22 13.92 1.12
C ARG A 66 25.48 13.75 1.98
N LEU A 67 26.47 13.01 1.49
CA LEU A 67 27.84 12.98 2.04
C LEU A 67 28.49 14.36 1.91
#